data_AF-A0A377UZW2-F1
#
_entry.id   AF-A0A377UZW2-F1
#
_cell.length_a   1.000
_cell.length_b   1.000
_cell.length_c   1.000
_cell.angle_alpha   90.00
_cell.angle_beta   90.00
_cell.angle_gamma   90.00
#
_symmetry.space_group_name_H-M   'P 1'
#
loop_
_entity.id
_entity.type
_entity.pdbx_description
1 polymer ?
#
loop_
_entity_poly.entity_id
_entity_poly.type
_entity_poly.pdbx_seq_one_letter_code
_entity_poly.pdbx_strand_id
1 'polypeptide(L)'
;MFGLDAFHLARIQFAFTVSFHIIFPAITIGLASYLVVLEGLWLKKRSAVYLDLYHFWSKVFAVNFGMGVVSGLVMAYQFGTNWSGFSQFAGSITGPLLTYEVLTAFFLEAGFLGVMLFGRDKVGPGLHFFATCMVALGTLISTFWILASNSWMHTPQGYSIENGVVEPQDWIKIVFNPSFPWRLVHMTTAAFLASAFFVGASGAWQSA
;
A
#
# COMPACT_ATOMS: atom_id res chain seq x y z
N MET A 1 36.38 -12.23 8.81
CA MET A 1 35.02 -11.63 8.80
C MET A 1 34.56 -11.57 7.35
N PHE A 2 33.28 -11.86 7.07
CA PHE A 2 32.71 -12.33 5.79
C PHE A 2 32.93 -11.53 4.48
N GLY A 3 33.88 -10.60 4.37
CA GLY A 3 34.15 -9.87 3.12
C GLY A 3 33.00 -8.99 2.64
N LEU A 4 31.98 -8.78 3.48
CA LEU A 4 30.83 -7.92 3.18
C LEU A 4 31.23 -6.46 3.38
N ASP A 5 31.14 -5.67 2.32
CA ASP A 5 31.28 -4.22 2.39
C ASP A 5 29.93 -3.53 2.73
N ALA A 6 29.96 -2.21 2.86
CA ALA A 6 28.78 -1.41 3.15
C ALA A 6 27.67 -1.55 2.10
N PHE A 7 28.02 -1.75 0.83
CA PHE A 7 27.05 -1.92 -0.25
C PHE A 7 26.27 -3.24 -0.12
N HIS A 8 26.95 -4.33 0.21
CA HIS A 8 26.30 -5.61 0.46
C HIS A 8 25.39 -5.55 1.69
N LEU A 9 25.83 -4.90 2.78
CA LEU A 9 25.02 -4.73 3.98
C LEU A 9 23.77 -3.87 3.71
N ALA A 10 23.89 -2.79 2.94
CA ALA A 10 22.76 -1.96 2.54
C ALA A 10 21.70 -2.74 1.75
N ARG A 11 22.13 -3.63 0.84
CA ARG A 11 21.23 -4.51 0.09
C ARG A 11 20.51 -5.51 0.99
N ILE A 12 21.22 -6.16 1.91
CA ILE A 12 20.64 -7.13 2.84
C ILE A 12 19.62 -6.45 3.75
N GLN A 13 19.98 -5.26 4.28
CA GLN A 13 19.09 -4.50 5.14
C GLN A 13 17.81 -4.07 4.39
N PHE A 14 17.95 -3.52 3.18
CA PHE A 14 16.79 -3.10 2.38
C PHE A 14 15.92 -4.30 1.99
N ALA A 15 16.53 -5.43 1.60
CA ALA A 15 15.82 -6.66 1.28
C ALA A 15 15.01 -7.20 2.48
N PHE A 16 15.59 -7.18 3.69
CA PHE A 16 14.87 -7.54 4.90
C PHE A 16 13.68 -6.60 5.16
N THR A 17 13.91 -5.29 5.11
CA THR A 17 12.87 -4.28 5.37
C THR A 17 11.72 -4.38 4.38
N VAL A 18 12.00 -4.46 3.07
CA VAL A 18 10.94 -4.56 2.05
C VAL A 18 10.17 -5.88 2.11
N SER A 19 10.86 -6.99 2.40
CA SER A 19 10.22 -8.31 2.52
C SER A 19 9.29 -8.39 3.72
N PHE A 20 9.66 -7.75 4.83
CA PHE A 20 8.78 -7.67 6.00
C PHE A 20 7.64 -6.68 5.77
N HIS A 21 7.94 -5.53 5.17
CA HIS A 21 6.94 -4.49 4.90
C HIS A 21 5.81 -5.04 4.02
N ILE A 22 6.11 -5.69 2.89
CA ILE A 22 5.09 -6.07 1.89
C ILE A 22 3.97 -6.97 2.43
N ILE A 23 4.23 -7.72 3.50
CA ILE A 23 3.25 -8.59 4.15
C ILE A 23 2.04 -7.77 4.61
N PHE A 24 2.25 -6.58 5.17
CA PHE A 24 1.16 -5.80 5.74
C PHE A 24 0.30 -5.10 4.68
N PRO A 25 0.86 -4.30 3.74
CA PRO A 25 0.10 -3.67 2.66
C PRO A 25 -0.64 -4.68 1.79
N ALA A 26 -0.01 -5.82 1.46
CA ALA A 26 -0.67 -6.85 0.64
C ALA A 26 -1.96 -7.34 1.31
N ILE A 27 -1.93 -7.56 2.63
CA ILE A 27 -3.10 -7.98 3.40
C ILE A 27 -4.12 -6.84 3.55
N THR A 28 -3.68 -5.60 3.81
CA THR A 28 -4.59 -4.47 4.04
C THR A 28 -5.32 -4.04 2.78
N ILE A 29 -4.69 -4.08 1.59
CA ILE A 29 -5.34 -3.78 0.31
C ILE A 29 -6.58 -4.66 0.12
N GLY A 30 -6.44 -5.98 0.30
CA GLY A 30 -7.56 -6.90 0.15
C GLY A 30 -8.54 -6.87 1.33
N LEU A 31 -8.07 -6.70 2.57
CA LEU A 31 -8.98 -6.59 3.72
C LEU A 31 -9.83 -5.32 3.67
N ALA A 32 -9.29 -4.18 3.21
CA ALA A 32 -10.08 -2.96 3.05
C ALA A 32 -11.24 -3.17 2.08
N SER A 33 -10.96 -3.79 0.93
CA SER A 33 -11.99 -4.15 -0.06
C SER A 33 -12.99 -5.18 0.49
N TYR A 34 -12.52 -6.17 1.26
CA TYR A 34 -13.39 -7.15 1.91
C TYR A 34 -14.32 -6.52 2.96
N LEU A 35 -13.83 -5.56 3.74
CA LEU A 35 -14.63 -4.80 4.71
C LEU A 35 -15.73 -3.98 4.02
N VAL A 36 -15.44 -3.37 2.86
CA VAL A 36 -16.47 -2.74 2.02
C VAL A 36 -17.54 -3.76 1.62
N VAL A 37 -17.16 -4.96 1.17
CA VAL A 37 -18.13 -6.00 0.79
C VAL A 37 -19.00 -6.41 1.98
N LEU A 38 -18.40 -6.67 3.14
CA LEU A 38 -19.13 -7.06 4.36
C LEU A 38 -20.12 -5.98 4.79
N GLU A 39 -19.68 -4.73 4.84
CA GLU A 39 -20.53 -3.63 5.24
C GLU A 39 -21.65 -3.35 4.23
N GLY A 40 -21.35 -3.42 2.92
CA GLY A 40 -22.36 -3.30 1.87
C GLY A 40 -23.41 -4.42 1.93
N LEU A 41 -22.99 -5.65 2.22
CA LEU A 41 -23.91 -6.78 2.43
C LEU A 41 -24.74 -6.59 3.69
N TRP A 42 -24.17 -6.06 4.78
CA TRP A 42 -24.92 -5.70 5.97
C TRP A 42 -25.97 -4.61 5.68
N LEU A 43 -25.62 -3.55 4.94
CA LEU A 43 -26.56 -2.49 4.56
C LEU A 43 -27.73 -3.03 3.73
N LYS A 44 -27.46 -3.96 2.81
CA LYS A 44 -28.46 -4.57 1.94
C LYS A 44 -29.34 -5.60 2.64
N LYS A 45 -28.74 -6.51 3.42
CA LYS A 45 -29.43 -7.68 3.99
C LYS A 45 -29.84 -7.50 5.46
N ARG A 46 -29.22 -6.56 6.17
CA ARG A 46 -29.41 -6.31 7.62
C ARG A 46 -29.16 -7.54 8.50
N SER A 47 -28.37 -8.49 8.03
CA SER A 47 -27.99 -9.67 8.81
C SER A 47 -26.82 -9.35 9.75
N ALA A 48 -26.95 -9.72 11.03
CA ALA A 48 -25.92 -9.52 12.05
C ALA A 48 -24.59 -10.19 11.69
N VAL A 49 -24.61 -11.31 10.97
CA VAL A 49 -23.41 -12.08 10.61
C VAL A 49 -22.38 -11.23 9.85
N TYR A 50 -22.83 -10.42 8.88
CA TYR A 50 -21.91 -9.56 8.12
C TYR A 50 -21.29 -8.45 8.99
N LEU A 51 -22.05 -8.00 9.98
CA LEU A 51 -21.57 -6.99 10.92
C LEU A 51 -20.56 -7.57 11.92
N ASP A 52 -20.81 -8.77 12.43
CA ASP A 52 -19.88 -9.47 13.32
C ASP A 52 -18.56 -9.75 12.59
N LEU A 53 -18.64 -10.22 11.34
CA LEU A 53 -17.46 -10.40 10.47
C LEU A 53 -16.74 -9.06 10.24
N TYR A 54 -17.47 -7.98 9.96
CA TYR A 54 -16.85 -6.66 9.78
C TYR A 54 -16.06 -6.25 11.03
N HIS A 55 -16.65 -6.39 12.23
CA HIS A 55 -16.00 -6.02 13.48
C HIS A 55 -14.79 -6.89 13.82
N PHE A 56 -14.82 -8.18 13.46
CA PHE A 56 -13.67 -9.06 13.62
C PHE A 56 -12.53 -8.62 12.69
N TRP A 57 -12.81 -8.49 11.40
CA TRP A 57 -11.80 -8.18 10.39
C TRP A 57 -11.29 -6.74 10.47
N SER A 58 -12.08 -5.78 10.97
CA SER A 58 -11.63 -4.40 11.13
C SER A 58 -10.51 -4.26 12.18
N LYS A 59 -10.51 -5.10 13.23
CA LYS A 59 -9.42 -5.15 14.22
C LYS A 59 -8.13 -5.69 13.60
N VAL A 60 -8.23 -6.79 12.85
CA VAL A 60 -7.08 -7.38 12.14
C VAL A 60 -6.52 -6.42 11.09
N PHE A 61 -7.41 -5.73 10.39
CA PHE A 61 -7.06 -4.67 9.46
C PHE A 61 -6.31 -3.53 10.16
N ALA A 62 -6.81 -3.02 11.30
CA ALA A 62 -6.18 -1.92 12.03
C ALA A 62 -4.75 -2.27 12.50
N VAL A 63 -4.53 -3.50 12.98
CA VAL A 63 -3.20 -3.96 13.39
C VAL A 63 -2.25 -4.03 12.18
N ASN A 64 -2.67 -4.67 11.08
CA ASN A 64 -1.85 -4.74 9.87
C ASN A 64 -1.57 -3.35 9.29
N PHE A 65 -2.56 -2.47 9.28
CA PHE A 65 -2.40 -1.10 8.83
C PHE A 65 -1.34 -0.37 9.64
N GLY A 66 -1.43 -0.40 10.98
CA GLY A 66 -0.43 0.21 11.86
C GLY A 66 0.98 -0.33 11.62
N MET A 67 1.14 -1.64 11.47
CA MET A 67 2.42 -2.26 11.15
C MET A 67 2.94 -1.87 9.77
N GLY A 68 2.05 -1.73 8.79
CA GLY A 68 2.36 -1.21 7.46
C GLY A 68 2.93 0.21 7.52
N VAL A 69 2.29 1.11 8.27
CA VAL A 69 2.77 2.50 8.44
C VAL A 69 4.17 2.53 9.07
N VAL A 70 4.38 1.80 10.17
CA VAL A 70 5.67 1.78 10.87
C VAL A 70 6.79 1.23 9.97
N SER A 71 6.55 0.10 9.30
CA SER A 71 7.54 -0.52 8.42
C SER A 71 7.80 0.31 7.15
N GLY A 72 6.78 0.98 6.61
CA GLY A 72 6.91 1.87 5.45
C GLY A 72 7.73 3.11 5.77
N LEU A 73 7.56 3.69 6.97
CA LEU A 73 8.38 4.81 7.43
C LEU A 73 9.87 4.44 7.48
N VAL A 74 10.20 3.25 8.00
CA VAL A 74 11.58 2.75 8.02
C VAL A 74 12.15 2.62 6.61
N MET A 75 11.37 2.09 5.67
CA MET A 75 11.79 1.96 4.26
C MET A 75 12.03 3.32 3.60
N ALA A 76 11.15 4.30 3.83
CA ALA A 76 11.30 5.64 3.27
C ALA A 76 12.63 6.29 3.70
N TYR A 77 13.00 6.15 4.98
CA TYR A 77 14.27 6.68 5.47
C TYR A 77 15.49 5.96 4.88
N GLN A 78 15.39 4.67 4.57
CA GLN A 78 16.50 3.92 3.96
C GLN A 78 16.92 4.47 2.59
N PHE A 79 16.00 5.06 1.81
CA PHE A 79 16.36 5.73 0.55
C PHE A 79 17.33 6.90 0.79
N GLY A 80 17.16 7.63 1.89
CA GLY A 80 18.04 8.73 2.26
C GLY A 80 19.37 8.26 2.88
N THR A 81 19.31 7.36 3.86
CA THR A 81 20.48 6.98 4.66
C THR A 81 21.43 6.02 3.93
N ASN A 82 20.88 5.03 3.22
CA ASN A 82 21.65 3.93 2.65
C ASN A 82 21.79 4.05 1.13
N TRP A 83 20.92 4.83 0.48
CA TRP A 83 20.85 4.99 -0.97
C TRP A 83 20.92 6.47 -1.38
N SER A 84 21.75 7.26 -0.71
CA SER A 84 21.89 8.70 -0.95
C SER A 84 22.27 9.04 -2.40
N GLY A 85 23.15 8.24 -3.02
CA GLY A 85 23.51 8.40 -4.44
C GLY A 85 22.33 8.17 -5.39
N PHE A 86 21.47 7.18 -5.09
CA PHE A 86 20.23 6.98 -5.84
C PHE A 86 19.25 8.15 -5.63
N SER A 87 19.13 8.64 -4.40
CA SER A 87 18.28 9.79 -4.07
C SER A 87 18.75 11.07 -4.79
N GLN A 88 20.06 11.29 -4.92
CA GLN A 88 20.60 12.40 -5.72
C GLN A 88 20.38 12.20 -7.21
N PHE A 89 20.57 10.98 -7.72
CA PHE A 89 20.45 10.67 -9.14
C PHE A 89 19.00 10.72 -9.65
N ALA A 90 18.06 10.07 -8.96
CA ALA A 90 16.69 9.84 -9.43
C ALA A 90 15.60 10.59 -8.63
N GLY A 91 15.99 11.35 -7.61
CA GLY A 91 15.05 11.99 -6.66
C GLY A 91 14.07 12.98 -7.30
N SER A 92 14.44 13.60 -8.42
CA SER A 92 13.57 14.50 -9.22
C SER A 92 12.33 13.79 -9.78
N ILE A 93 12.38 12.46 -9.97
CA ILE A 93 11.26 11.64 -10.44
C ILE A 93 10.65 10.83 -9.30
N THR A 94 11.47 10.08 -8.56
CA THR A 94 10.98 9.18 -7.52
C THR A 94 10.41 9.94 -6.31
N GLY A 95 11.00 11.09 -5.98
CA GLY A 95 10.54 11.97 -4.90
C GLY A 95 9.10 12.45 -5.09
N PRO A 96 8.75 13.08 -6.22
CA PRO A 96 7.37 13.47 -6.50
C PRO A 96 6.40 12.29 -6.50
N LEU A 97 6.73 11.14 -7.10
CA LEU A 97 5.84 9.97 -7.13
C LEU A 97 5.54 9.45 -5.71
N LEU A 98 6.54 9.35 -4.85
CA LEU A 98 6.36 8.98 -3.44
C LEU A 98 5.64 10.06 -2.63
N THR A 99 5.82 11.34 -2.99
CA THR A 99 5.09 12.44 -2.34
C THR A 99 3.61 12.39 -2.70
N TYR A 100 3.26 12.07 -3.95
CA TYR A 100 1.86 11.90 -4.36
C TYR A 100 1.19 10.73 -3.64
N GLU A 101 1.91 9.64 -3.39
CA GLU A 101 1.42 8.55 -2.54
C GLU A 101 0.97 9.09 -1.17
N VAL A 102 1.83 9.83 -0.48
CA VAL A 102 1.51 10.40 0.83
C VAL A 102 0.33 11.37 0.73
N LEU A 103 0.38 12.32 -0.20
CA LEU A 103 -0.60 13.39 -0.31
C LEU A 103 -1.99 12.91 -0.72
N THR A 104 -2.09 11.87 -1.56
CA THR A 104 -3.37 11.43 -2.12
C THR A 104 -3.91 10.18 -1.44
N ALA A 105 -3.08 9.18 -1.16
CA ALA A 105 -3.52 7.93 -0.56
C ALA A 105 -3.49 8.01 0.97
N PHE A 106 -2.34 8.35 1.55
CA PHE A 106 -2.19 8.32 3.00
C PHE A 106 -3.08 9.33 3.72
N PHE A 107 -3.25 10.53 3.16
CA PHE A 107 -4.21 11.51 3.69
C PHE A 107 -5.66 11.02 3.58
N LEU A 108 -6.02 10.37 2.48
CA LEU A 108 -7.37 9.81 2.31
C LEU A 108 -7.62 8.69 3.31
N GLU A 109 -6.68 7.77 3.45
CA GLU A 109 -6.73 6.70 4.43
C GLU A 109 -6.80 7.26 5.85
N ALA A 110 -5.85 8.09 6.28
CA ALA A 110 -5.80 8.64 7.63
C ALA A 110 -7.05 9.48 7.97
N GLY A 111 -7.59 10.23 6.99
CA GLY A 111 -8.78 11.04 7.16
C GLY A 111 -10.05 10.21 7.44
N PHE A 112 -10.21 9.08 6.76
CA PHE A 112 -11.41 8.25 6.87
C PHE A 112 -11.25 7.04 7.80
N LEU A 113 -10.02 6.61 8.09
CA LEU A 113 -9.71 5.46 8.94
C LEU A 113 -10.26 5.64 10.36
N GLY A 114 -10.16 6.83 10.94
CA GLY A 114 -10.71 7.11 12.27
C GLY A 114 -12.24 6.90 12.32
N VAL A 115 -12.95 7.30 11.25
CA VAL A 115 -14.40 7.09 11.12
C VAL A 115 -14.71 5.61 10.90
N MET A 116 -13.95 4.91 10.06
CA MET A 116 -14.11 3.48 9.79
C MET A 116 -13.89 2.61 11.04
N LEU A 117 -12.95 2.97 11.91
CA LEU A 117 -12.59 2.18 13.10
C LEU A 117 -13.44 2.54 14.33
N PHE A 118 -13.77 3.82 14.51
CA PHE A 118 -14.39 4.31 15.76
C PHE A 118 -15.70 5.08 15.56
N GLY A 119 -16.10 5.31 14.30
CA GLY A 119 -17.23 6.16 13.95
C GLY A 119 -18.58 5.45 13.95
N ARG A 120 -18.64 4.13 14.10
CA ARG A 120 -19.88 3.35 13.90
C ARG A 120 -21.08 3.84 14.72
N ASP A 121 -20.88 4.08 16.01
CA ASP A 121 -21.94 4.58 16.91
C ASP A 121 -22.02 6.11 16.95
N LYS A 122 -21.17 6.79 16.16
CA LYS A 122 -21.03 8.26 16.13
C LYS A 122 -21.51 8.88 14.82
N VAL A 123 -21.54 8.12 13.73
CA VAL A 123 -21.99 8.55 12.40
C VAL A 123 -23.06 7.63 11.84
N GLY A 124 -23.86 8.13 10.90
CA GLY A 124 -24.87 7.32 10.23
C GLY A 124 -24.27 6.17 9.40
N PRO A 125 -25.02 5.06 9.19
CA PRO A 125 -24.54 3.89 8.44
C PRO A 125 -24.02 4.19 7.03
N GLY A 126 -24.61 5.18 6.34
CA GLY A 126 -24.16 5.59 5.01
C GLY A 126 -22.81 6.32 5.03
N LEU A 127 -22.59 7.18 6.03
CA LEU A 127 -21.32 7.90 6.19
C LEU A 127 -20.20 6.94 6.63
N HIS A 128 -20.51 6.00 7.51
CA HIS A 128 -19.56 4.95 7.89
C HIS A 128 -19.15 4.11 6.67
N PHE A 129 -20.12 3.63 5.87
CA PHE A 129 -19.82 2.90 4.64
C PHE A 129 -19.03 3.72 3.62
N PHE A 130 -19.35 5.00 3.46
CA PHE A 130 -18.55 5.90 2.63
C PHE A 130 -17.10 5.99 3.12
N ALA A 131 -16.87 6.12 4.43
CA ALA A 131 -15.53 6.11 5.00
C ALA A 131 -14.79 4.79 4.72
N THR A 132 -15.46 3.64 4.88
CA THR A 132 -14.90 2.32 4.54
C THR A 132 -14.50 2.24 3.05
N CYS A 133 -15.34 2.76 2.15
CA CYS A 133 -15.02 2.86 0.72
C CYS A 133 -13.83 3.78 0.43
N MET A 134 -13.72 4.92 1.11
CA MET A 134 -12.59 5.84 0.94
C MET A 134 -11.28 5.24 1.42
N VAL A 135 -11.29 4.48 2.52
CA VAL A 135 -10.11 3.73 2.97
C VAL A 135 -9.70 2.68 1.93
N ALA A 136 -10.66 1.89 1.41
CA ALA A 136 -10.36 0.90 0.37
C ALA A 136 -9.86 1.53 -0.94
N LEU A 137 -10.41 2.69 -1.33
CA LEU A 137 -9.91 3.44 -2.48
C LEU A 137 -8.50 3.99 -2.23
N GLY A 138 -8.23 4.49 -1.02
CA GLY A 138 -6.92 4.96 -0.59
C GLY A 138 -5.84 3.90 -0.78
N THR A 139 -6.10 2.66 -0.36
CA THR A 139 -5.10 1.57 -0.50
C THR A 139 -4.78 1.24 -1.95
N LEU A 140 -5.77 1.35 -2.85
CA LEU A 140 -5.56 1.18 -4.29
C LEU A 140 -4.81 2.35 -4.93
N ILE A 141 -5.06 3.58 -4.48
CA ILE A 141 -4.32 4.77 -4.93
C ILE A 141 -2.86 4.71 -4.43
N SER A 142 -2.60 4.25 -3.20
CA SER A 142 -1.22 4.02 -2.71
C SER A 142 -0.53 2.98 -3.59
N THR A 143 -1.19 1.85 -3.85
CA THR A 143 -0.68 0.80 -4.74
C THR A 143 -0.31 1.35 -6.12
N PHE A 144 -1.12 2.25 -6.68
CA PHE A 144 -0.85 2.90 -7.96
C PHE A 144 0.46 3.71 -7.91
N TRP A 145 0.64 4.61 -6.95
CA TRP A 145 1.80 5.50 -6.91
C TRP A 145 3.11 4.78 -6.58
N ILE A 146 3.09 3.86 -5.62
CA ILE A 146 4.29 3.10 -5.26
C ILE A 146 4.75 2.22 -6.43
N LEU A 147 3.80 1.62 -7.16
CA LEU A 147 4.13 0.82 -8.34
C LEU A 147 4.48 1.68 -9.54
N ALA A 148 3.99 2.91 -9.68
CA ALA A 148 4.46 3.81 -10.72
C ALA A 148 5.96 4.08 -10.54
N SER A 149 6.36 4.43 -9.31
CA SER A 149 7.77 4.63 -8.93
C SER A 149 8.60 3.36 -9.16
N ASN A 150 8.16 2.21 -8.62
CA ASN A 150 8.88 0.96 -8.75
C ASN A 150 8.91 0.41 -10.19
N SER A 151 7.89 0.68 -11.01
CA SER A 151 7.88 0.31 -12.43
C SER A 151 8.85 1.16 -13.24
N TRP A 152 8.90 2.46 -12.96
CA TRP A 152 9.85 3.36 -13.59
C TRP A 152 11.30 2.94 -13.31
N MET A 153 11.61 2.48 -12.09
CA MET A 153 12.95 1.95 -11.76
C MET A 153 13.38 0.74 -12.61
N HIS A 154 12.44 -0.02 -13.20
CA HIS A 154 12.76 -1.16 -14.06
C HIS A 154 12.75 -0.83 -15.55
N THR A 155 11.79 -0.01 -15.99
CA THR A 155 11.64 0.39 -17.40
C THR A 155 11.53 1.91 -17.49
N PRO A 156 12.62 2.66 -17.22
CA PRO A 156 12.57 4.10 -17.12
C PRO A 156 12.32 4.74 -18.48
N GLN A 157 11.40 5.69 -18.53
CA GLN A 157 11.04 6.47 -19.71
C GLN A 157 10.69 7.91 -19.33
N GLY A 158 10.61 8.80 -20.33
CA GLY A 158 10.17 10.18 -20.14
C GLY A 158 11.15 11.03 -19.34
N TYR A 159 12.45 10.75 -19.41
CA TYR A 159 13.49 11.48 -18.69
C TYR A 159 14.72 11.78 -19.56
N SER A 160 15.50 12.80 -19.19
CA SER A 160 16.86 13.07 -19.66
C SER A 160 17.84 12.95 -18.50
N ILE A 161 19.14 12.83 -18.80
CA ILE A 161 20.19 12.93 -17.76
C ILE A 161 20.95 14.22 -18.02
N GLU A 162 20.90 15.13 -17.05
CA GLU A 162 21.54 16.44 -17.10
C GLU A 162 22.41 16.60 -15.86
N ASN A 163 23.69 16.94 -16.06
CA ASN A 163 24.67 17.08 -14.95
C ASN A 163 24.75 15.88 -14.00
N GLY A 164 24.53 14.66 -14.52
CA GLY A 164 24.55 13.43 -13.73
C GLY A 164 23.31 13.21 -12.86
N VAL A 165 22.23 13.95 -13.09
CA VAL A 165 20.93 13.82 -12.42
C VAL A 165 19.86 13.54 -13.48
N VAL A 166 18.88 12.73 -13.12
CA VAL A 166 17.70 12.46 -13.94
C VAL A 166 16.80 13.70 -13.93
N GLU A 167 16.28 14.12 -15.08
CA GLU A 167 15.32 15.23 -15.16
C GLU A 167 14.04 14.76 -15.88
N PRO A 168 12.84 15.00 -15.31
CA PRO A 168 11.58 14.59 -15.91
C PRO A 168 11.27 15.39 -17.18
N GLN A 169 11.00 14.67 -18.28
CA GLN A 169 10.63 15.25 -19.57
C GLN A 169 9.14 15.03 -19.90
N ASP A 170 8.57 13.90 -19.47
CA ASP A 170 7.18 13.52 -19.76
C ASP A 170 6.62 12.66 -18.61
N TRP A 171 5.79 13.29 -17.77
CA TRP A 171 5.18 12.63 -16.60
C TRP A 171 4.24 11.48 -16.98
N ILE A 172 3.58 11.55 -18.13
CA ILE A 172 2.68 10.48 -18.57
C ILE A 172 3.52 9.24 -18.90
N LYS A 173 4.65 9.40 -19.61
CA LYS A 173 5.57 8.28 -19.88
C LYS A 173 6.29 7.78 -18.64
N ILE A 174 6.57 8.65 -17.67
CA ILE A 174 7.16 8.26 -16.39
C ILE A 174 6.20 7.33 -15.62
N VAL A 175 4.95 7.78 -15.44
CA VAL A 175 3.93 7.04 -14.67
C VAL A 175 3.50 5.79 -15.42
N PHE A 176 3.10 5.92 -16.69
CA PHE A 176 2.62 4.82 -17.54
C PHE A 176 3.74 4.24 -18.40
N ASN A 177 4.86 3.91 -17.77
CA ASN A 177 5.97 3.22 -18.41
C ASN A 177 5.57 1.78 -18.83
N PRO A 178 6.32 1.11 -19.73
CA PRO A 178 5.90 -0.15 -20.34
C PRO A 178 5.58 -1.29 -19.35
N SER A 179 6.26 -1.34 -18.20
CA SER A 179 6.01 -2.38 -17.20
C SER A 179 4.87 -2.05 -16.23
N PHE A 180 4.46 -0.79 -16.12
CA PHE A 180 3.52 -0.34 -15.09
C PHE A 180 2.15 -1.03 -15.12
N PRO A 181 1.40 -1.10 -16.25
CA PRO A 181 0.07 -1.69 -16.25
C PRO A 181 0.07 -3.16 -15.81
N TRP A 182 1.07 -3.92 -16.26
CA TRP A 182 1.19 -5.34 -15.93
C TRP A 182 1.53 -5.56 -14.46
N ARG A 183 2.42 -4.74 -13.91
CA ARG A 183 2.84 -4.83 -12.51
C ARG A 183 1.73 -4.38 -11.56
N LEU A 184 0.97 -3.35 -11.94
CA LEU A 184 -0.21 -2.90 -11.19
C LEU A 184 -1.25 -4.01 -11.12
N VAL A 185 -1.66 -4.57 -12.27
CA VAL A 185 -2.65 -5.65 -12.32
C VAL A 185 -2.15 -6.88 -11.54
N HIS A 186 -0.90 -7.28 -11.72
CA HIS A 186 -0.32 -8.42 -11.01
C HIS A 186 -0.34 -8.22 -9.50
N MET A 187 0.22 -7.11 -9.02
CA MET A 187 0.38 -6.86 -7.58
C MET A 187 -0.98 -6.68 -6.88
N THR A 188 -1.90 -5.92 -7.48
CA THR A 188 -3.25 -5.74 -6.91
C THR A 188 -4.00 -7.08 -6.86
N THR A 189 -3.92 -7.89 -7.91
CA THR A 189 -4.55 -9.22 -7.93
C THR A 189 -3.92 -10.16 -6.91
N ALA A 190 -2.58 -10.14 -6.78
CA ALA A 190 -1.86 -10.94 -5.80
C ALA A 190 -2.22 -10.54 -4.36
N ALA A 191 -2.38 -9.24 -4.08
CA ALA A 191 -2.85 -8.75 -2.78
C ALA A 191 -4.27 -9.25 -2.47
N PHE A 192 -5.19 -9.16 -3.43
CA PHE A 192 -6.55 -9.70 -3.25
C PHE A 192 -6.58 -11.21 -3.02
N LEU A 193 -5.77 -11.96 -3.77
CA LEU A 193 -5.63 -13.41 -3.58
C LEU A 193 -5.05 -13.72 -2.19
N ALA A 194 -3.99 -13.03 -1.77
CA ALA A 194 -3.37 -13.22 -0.47
C ALA A 194 -4.37 -12.97 0.67
N SER A 195 -5.12 -11.87 0.62
CA SER A 195 -6.17 -11.59 1.61
C SER A 195 -7.31 -12.61 1.57
N ALA A 196 -7.73 -13.07 0.38
CA ALA A 196 -8.77 -14.08 0.26
C ALA A 196 -8.35 -15.42 0.88
N PHE A 197 -7.12 -15.87 0.63
CA PHE A 197 -6.57 -17.06 1.28
C PHE A 197 -6.40 -16.86 2.78
N PHE A 198 -5.99 -15.67 3.23
CA PHE A 198 -5.86 -15.36 4.65
C PHE A 198 -7.21 -15.42 5.39
N VAL A 199 -8.25 -14.82 4.82
CA VAL A 199 -9.62 -14.89 5.34
C VAL A 199 -10.17 -16.32 5.28
N GLY A 200 -10.00 -17.01 4.16
CA GLY A 200 -10.47 -18.37 3.95
C GLY A 200 -9.80 -19.37 4.89
N ALA A 201 -8.48 -19.31 5.06
CA ALA A 201 -7.73 -20.16 5.97
C ALA A 201 -8.13 -19.92 7.44
N SER A 202 -8.36 -18.67 7.82
CA SER A 202 -8.85 -18.32 9.16
C SER A 202 -10.25 -18.90 9.42
N GLY A 203 -11.14 -18.83 8.43
CA GLY A 203 -12.47 -19.43 8.52
C GLY A 203 -12.43 -20.96 8.57
N ALA A 204 -11.56 -21.59 7.77
CA ALA A 204 -11.37 -23.04 7.78
C ALA A 204 -10.84 -23.53 9.13
N TRP A 205 -9.88 -22.83 9.73
CA TRP A 205 -9.34 -23.15 11.05
C TRP A 205 -10.39 -23.04 12.17
N GLN A 206 -11.27 -22.04 12.12
CA GLN A 206 -12.33 -21.88 13.13
C GLN A 206 -13.49 -22.88 12.97
N SER A 207 -13.61 -23.50 11.80
CA SER A 207 -14.65 -24.47 11.48
C SER A 207 -14.21 -25.92 11.68
N ALA A 208 -12.93 -26.14 11.96
CA ALA A 208 -12.31 -27.43 12.27
C ALA A 208 -12.32 -27.69 13.78
#